data_AF-A0A6M0K644-F1
#
_entry.id   AF-A0A6M0K644-F1
#
_cell.length_a   1.000
_cell.length_b   1.000
_cell.length_c   1.000
_cell.angle_alpha   90.00
_cell.angle_beta   90.00
_cell.angle_gamma   90.00
#
_symmetry.space_group_name_H-M   'P 1'
#
loop_
_entity.id
_entity.type
_entity.pdbx_description
1 polymer ?
#
loop_
_entity_poly.entity_id
_entity_poly.type
_entity_poly.pdbx_seq_one_letter_code
_entity_poly.pdbx_strand_id
1 'polypeptide(L)'
;MTLMRGAGARWKVENETFNTLKNQGYHCEHNFGHGYQHLSTVLMHLMMLAFLIDQIQQRCCRLFQAAVTAAKSKTRFWRKLRNRFDLCLIPSWEVLYQSIIAPPQIARCRPGKRKARGR
;
A
#
# COMPACT_ATOMS: atom_id res chain seq x y z
N MET A 1 1.85 -22.67 17.70
CA MET A 1 1.19 -22.03 16.53
C MET A 1 2.10 -21.15 15.66
N THR A 2 3.35 -20.87 16.03
CA THR A 2 4.27 -20.03 15.21
C THR A 2 4.75 -20.72 13.93
N LEU A 3 5.04 -22.03 13.99
CA LEU A 3 5.51 -22.83 12.84
C LEU A 3 4.49 -22.89 11.69
N MET A 4 3.22 -23.16 11.99
CA MET A 4 2.16 -23.22 10.98
C MET A 4 1.92 -21.85 10.30
N ARG A 5 1.99 -20.75 11.05
CA ARG A 5 1.87 -19.39 10.48
C ARG A 5 3.09 -19.04 9.60
N GLY A 6 4.29 -19.47 10.00
CA GLY A 6 5.50 -19.30 9.21
C GLY A 6 5.46 -20.08 7.88
N ALA A 7 5.01 -21.33 7.90
CA ALA A 7 4.83 -22.14 6.71
C ALA A 7 3.81 -21.51 5.73
N GLY A 8 2.68 -21.02 6.26
CA GLY A 8 1.67 -20.32 5.46
C GLY A 8 2.17 -18.99 4.88
N ALA A 9 2.96 -18.23 5.65
CA ALA A 9 3.60 -17.01 5.16
C ALA A 9 4.60 -17.32 4.04
N ARG A 10 5.40 -18.38 4.17
CA ARG A 10 6.35 -18.82 3.13
C ARG A 10 5.63 -19.19 1.83
N TRP A 11 4.57 -20.00 1.94
CA TRP A 11 3.74 -20.37 0.80
C TRP A 11 3.16 -19.13 0.10
N LYS A 12 2.68 -18.15 0.87
CA LYS A 12 2.12 -16.91 0.30
C LYS A 12 3.17 -16.05 -0.42
N VAL A 13 4.37 -15.93 0.14
CA VAL A 13 5.48 -15.22 -0.51
C VAL A 13 5.84 -15.89 -1.84
N GLU A 14 5.93 -17.21 -1.85
CA GLU A 14 6.24 -18.00 -3.05
C GLU A 14 5.14 -17.89 -4.12
N ASN A 15 3.88 -18.08 -3.74
CA ASN A 15 2.79 -18.21 -4.70
C ASN A 15 2.22 -16.86 -5.18
N GLU A 16 2.34 -15.80 -4.39
CA GLU A 16 1.90 -14.46 -4.79
C GLU A 16 3.08 -13.60 -5.23
N THR A 17 4.09 -13.40 -4.37
CA THR A 17 5.17 -12.43 -4.64
C THR A 17 6.13 -12.94 -5.70
N PHE A 18 6.66 -14.16 -5.56
CA PHE A 18 7.58 -14.72 -6.54
C PHE A 18 6.89 -15.00 -7.88
N ASN A 19 5.65 -15.47 -7.87
CA ASN A 19 4.87 -15.63 -9.10
C ASN A 19 4.68 -14.29 -9.84
N THR A 20 4.41 -13.20 -9.12
CA THR A 20 4.33 -11.85 -9.71
C THR A 20 5.65 -11.42 -10.33
N LEU A 21 6.77 -11.64 -9.61
CA LEU A 21 8.12 -11.28 -10.07
C LEU A 21 8.57 -12.07 -11.31
N LYS A 22 8.09 -13.32 -11.46
CA LYS A 22 8.42 -14.19 -12.59
C LYS A 22 7.51 -13.94 -13.79
N ASN A 23 6.19 -13.86 -13.55
CA ASN A 23 5.19 -14.01 -14.60
C ASN A 23 4.33 -12.75 -14.87
N GLN A 24 4.28 -11.77 -13.96
CA GLN A 24 3.41 -10.59 -14.11
C GLN A 24 4.18 -9.29 -14.45
N GLY A 25 5.11 -9.39 -15.40
CA GLY A 25 5.70 -8.22 -16.06
C GLY A 25 7.10 -7.81 -15.60
N TYR A 26 7.66 -8.43 -14.56
CA TYR A 26 9.06 -8.19 -14.16
C TYR A 26 10.07 -9.08 -14.90
N HIS A 27 9.63 -10.23 -15.43
CA HIS A 27 10.43 -11.18 -16.23
C HIS A 27 11.85 -11.43 -15.68
N CYS A 28 12.01 -11.52 -14.36
CA CYS A 28 13.32 -11.68 -13.73
C CYS A 28 14.06 -12.97 -14.13
N GLU A 29 13.38 -13.95 -14.73
CA GLU A 29 13.97 -15.19 -15.25
C GLU A 29 14.55 -15.05 -16.68
N HIS A 30 14.21 -13.98 -17.41
CA HIS A 30 14.68 -13.77 -18.77
C HIS A 30 15.80 -12.74 -18.82
N ASN A 31 17.01 -13.18 -19.19
CA ASN A 31 18.10 -12.27 -19.51
C ASN A 31 17.96 -11.88 -20.98
N PHE A 32 17.45 -10.69 -21.26
CA PHE A 32 17.22 -10.19 -22.62
C PHE A 32 18.54 -10.16 -23.41
N GLY A 33 18.60 -10.94 -24.49
CA GLY A 33 19.80 -11.51 -25.13
C GLY A 33 20.81 -10.58 -25.83
N HIS A 34 21.02 -9.34 -25.39
CA HIS A 34 22.04 -8.43 -25.93
C HIS A 34 22.93 -7.75 -24.87
N GLY A 35 23.37 -8.51 -23.85
CA GLY A 35 24.42 -8.05 -22.94
C GLY A 35 23.93 -7.23 -21.75
N TYR A 36 23.16 -7.88 -20.89
CA TYR A 36 22.76 -7.43 -19.55
C TYR A 36 23.36 -8.35 -18.48
N GLN A 37 24.69 -8.47 -18.45
CA GLN A 37 25.34 -9.16 -17.34
C GLN A 37 24.92 -8.45 -16.04
N HIS A 38 24.19 -9.17 -15.19
CA HIS A 38 23.67 -8.72 -13.89
C HIS A 38 22.39 -7.86 -13.87
N LEU A 39 21.67 -7.57 -14.96
CA LEU A 39 20.45 -6.73 -14.88
C LEU A 39 19.36 -7.35 -13.98
N SER A 40 19.04 -8.61 -14.22
CA SER A 40 18.08 -9.38 -13.40
C SER A 40 18.52 -9.41 -11.94
N THR A 41 19.82 -9.59 -11.71
CA THR A 41 20.44 -9.54 -10.38
C THR A 41 20.29 -8.16 -9.74
N VAL A 42 20.61 -7.07 -10.44
CA VAL A 42 20.50 -5.69 -9.93
C VAL A 42 19.05 -5.34 -9.61
N LEU A 43 18.10 -5.70 -10.48
CA LEU A 43 16.67 -5.52 -10.22
C LEU A 43 16.21 -6.30 -8.99
N MET A 44 16.72 -7.52 -8.78
CA MET A 44 16.42 -8.28 -7.57
C MET A 44 17.00 -7.62 -6.31
N HIS A 45 18.22 -7.05 -6.38
CA HIS A 45 18.80 -6.30 -5.26
C HIS A 45 17.99 -5.03 -4.94
N LEU A 46 17.55 -4.29 -5.97
CA LEU A 46 16.70 -3.12 -5.80
C LEU A 46 15.33 -3.48 -5.21
N MET A 47 14.77 -4.63 -5.60
CA MET A 47 13.52 -5.16 -5.02
C MET A 47 13.68 -5.49 -3.54
N MET A 48 14.76 -6.18 -3.16
CA MET A 48 15.06 -6.49 -1.76
C MET A 48 15.30 -5.22 -0.93
N LEU A 49 15.95 -4.21 -1.52
CA LEU A 49 16.14 -2.91 -0.90
C LEU A 49 14.80 -2.18 -0.70
N ALA A 50 13.92 -2.18 -1.70
CA ALA A 50 12.59 -1.57 -1.60
C ALA A 50 11.75 -2.22 -0.49
N PHE A 51 11.78 -3.56 -0.38
CA PHE A 51 11.10 -4.26 0.71
C PHE A 51 11.71 -3.91 2.07
N LEU A 52 13.03 -3.84 2.19
CA LEU A 52 13.69 -3.45 3.43
C LEU A 52 13.26 -2.04 3.86
N ILE A 53 13.27 -1.07 2.94
CA ILE A 53 12.85 0.31 3.21
C ILE A 53 11.38 0.35 3.65
N ASP A 54 10.48 -0.40 3.00
CA ASP A 54 9.07 -0.49 3.41
C ASP A 54 8.92 -1.07 4.83
N GLN A 55 9.71 -2.10 5.19
CA GLN A 55 9.71 -2.64 6.56
C GLN A 55 10.26 -1.64 7.58
N ILE A 56 11.32 -0.90 7.24
CA ILE A 56 11.88 0.16 8.10
C ILE A 56 10.83 1.25 8.32
N GLN A 57 10.20 1.75 7.26
CA GLN A 57 9.15 2.76 7.35
C GLN A 57 7.98 2.29 8.22
N GLN A 58 7.54 1.05 8.05
CA GLN A 58 6.48 0.45 8.85
C GLN A 58 6.82 0.37 10.34
N ARG A 59 8.10 0.20 10.70
CA ARG A 59 8.55 0.09 12.10
C ARG A 59 8.89 1.43 12.74
N CYS A 60 9.50 2.34 12.00
CA CYS A 60 10.03 3.59 12.52
C CYS A 60 9.03 4.76 12.44
N CYS A 61 8.14 4.77 11.45
CA CYS A 61 7.24 5.90 11.24
C CYS A 61 5.92 5.74 12.01
N ARG A 62 5.80 6.42 13.16
CA ARG A 62 4.59 6.44 13.98
C ARG A 62 3.38 7.01 13.23
N LEU A 63 3.60 8.02 12.40
CA LEU A 63 2.53 8.65 11.61
C LEU A 63 1.97 7.68 10.55
N PHE A 64 2.84 6.93 9.89
CA PHE A 64 2.44 5.86 8.97
C PHE A 64 1.64 4.77 9.71
N GLN A 65 2.12 4.31 10.87
CA GLN A 65 1.42 3.33 11.70
C GLN A 65 0.03 3.82 12.10
N ALA A 66 -0.10 5.08 12.54
CA ALA A 66 -1.38 5.68 12.87
C ALA A 66 -2.33 5.72 11.65
N ALA A 67 -1.82 6.08 10.46
CA ALA A 67 -2.61 6.11 9.23
C ALA A 67 -3.08 4.72 8.79
N VAL A 68 -2.24 3.69 8.92
CA VAL A 68 -2.63 2.29 8.64
C VAL A 68 -3.69 1.82 9.63
N THR A 69 -3.51 2.12 10.92
CA THR A 69 -4.50 1.78 11.96
C THR A 69 -5.85 2.45 11.68
N ALA A 70 -5.87 3.75 11.34
CA ALA A 70 -7.07 4.48 10.95
C ALA A 70 -7.72 3.92 9.67
N ALA A 71 -6.91 3.41 8.74
CA ALA A 71 -7.39 2.76 7.53
C ALA A 71 -7.99 1.36 7.79
N LYS A 72 -7.69 0.73 8.93
CA LYS A 72 -8.11 -0.62 9.38
C LYS A 72 -7.46 -1.80 8.65
N SER A 73 -6.97 -1.62 7.43
CA SER A 73 -6.23 -2.65 6.70
C SER A 73 -5.21 -2.03 5.75
N LYS A 74 -4.11 -2.74 5.47
CA LYS A 74 -3.07 -2.29 4.52
C LYS A 74 -3.64 -2.08 3.12
N THR A 75 -4.48 -2.98 2.62
CA THR A 75 -5.13 -2.82 1.30
C THR A 75 -5.99 -1.56 1.24
N ARG A 76 -6.75 -1.27 2.30
CA ARG A 76 -7.58 -0.05 2.36
C ARG A 76 -6.73 1.21 2.49
N PHE A 77 -5.63 1.14 3.23
CA PHE A 77 -4.65 2.22 3.33
C PHE A 77 -4.09 2.57 1.94
N TRP A 78 -3.55 1.59 1.21
CA TRP A 78 -2.99 1.82 -0.13
C TRP A 78 -4.01 2.35 -1.13
N ARG A 79 -5.25 1.83 -1.09
CA ARG A 79 -6.35 2.37 -1.91
C ARG A 79 -6.66 3.83 -1.55
N LYS A 80 -6.76 4.18 -0.27
CA LYS A 80 -6.98 5.57 0.16
C LYS A 80 -5.83 6.46 -0.27
N LEU A 81 -4.59 6.01 -0.11
CA LEU A 81 -3.40 6.73 -0.48
C LEU A 81 -3.40 7.04 -1.99
N ARG A 82 -3.65 6.04 -2.84
CA ARG A 82 -3.80 6.22 -4.30
C ARG A 82 -4.89 7.24 -4.64
N ASN A 83 -6.08 7.09 -4.07
CA ASN A 83 -7.18 8.03 -4.31
C ASN A 83 -6.83 9.49 -3.93
N ARG A 84 -5.99 9.70 -2.91
CA ARG A 84 -5.56 11.06 -2.53
C ARG A 84 -4.57 11.65 -3.53
N PHE A 85 -3.68 10.83 -4.10
CA PHE A 85 -2.80 11.26 -5.18
C PHE A 85 -3.59 11.62 -6.44
N ASP A 86 -4.64 10.86 -6.76
CA ASP A 86 -5.45 11.12 -7.95
C ASP A 86 -6.36 12.36 -7.81
N LEU A 87 -6.82 12.66 -6.59
CA LEU A 87 -7.86 13.68 -6.34
C LEU A 87 -7.35 14.96 -5.68
N CYS A 88 -6.13 14.98 -5.13
CA CYS A 88 -5.65 16.09 -4.30
C CYS A 88 -4.20 16.47 -4.65
N LEU A 89 -3.92 17.77 -4.66
CA LEU A 89 -2.56 18.27 -4.59
C LEU A 89 -2.06 18.14 -3.14
N ILE A 90 -1.05 17.30 -2.95
CA ILE A 90 -0.51 16.98 -1.63
C ILE A 90 0.78 17.80 -1.42
N PRO A 91 0.80 18.74 -0.45
CA PRO A 91 1.97 19.58 -0.21
C PRO A 91 3.08 18.87 0.57
N SER A 92 2.74 17.83 1.36
CA SER A 92 3.71 17.06 2.13
C SER A 92 3.19 15.67 2.50
N TRP A 93 4.11 14.75 2.81
CA TRP A 93 3.80 13.42 3.33
C TRP A 93 3.02 13.44 4.65
N GLU A 94 3.29 14.44 5.49
CA GLU A 94 2.58 14.59 6.76
C GLU A 94 1.10 14.87 6.54
N VAL A 95 0.78 15.83 5.66
CA VAL A 95 -0.60 16.19 5.29
C VAL A 95 -1.31 14.99 4.66
N LEU A 96 -0.61 14.21 3.82
CA LEU A 96 -1.16 12.98 3.25
C LEU A 96 -1.60 12.00 4.34
N TYR A 97 -0.72 11.65 5.28
CA TYR A 97 -1.04 10.69 6.32
C TYR A 97 -2.09 11.22 7.30
N GLN A 98 -2.01 12.50 7.68
CA GLN A 98 -3.03 13.14 8.51
C GLN A 98 -4.41 13.08 7.84
N SER A 99 -4.51 13.28 6.52
CA SER A 99 -5.78 13.18 5.78
C SER A 99 -6.39 11.77 5.78
N ILE A 100 -5.59 10.74 6.05
CA ILE A 100 -6.03 9.34 6.18
C ILE A 100 -6.47 9.04 7.62
N ILE A 101 -5.73 9.59 8.61
CA ILE A 101 -6.01 9.46 10.05
C ILE A 101 -7.31 10.18 10.40
N ALA A 102 -7.38 11.47 10.10
CA ALA A 102 -8.52 12.34 10.36
C ALA A 102 -9.01 12.91 9.02
N PRO A 103 -9.84 12.16 8.27
CA PRO A 103 -10.35 12.66 7.01
C PRO A 103 -11.16 13.95 7.24
N PRO A 104 -10.96 14.99 6.42
CA PRO A 104 -11.74 16.22 6.53
C PRO A 104 -13.22 15.86 6.40
N GLN A 105 -14.04 16.43 7.28
CA GLN A 105 -15.48 16.20 7.28
C GLN A 105 -16.04 16.77 5.98
N ILE A 106 -16.36 15.90 5.02
CA ILE A 106 -17.23 16.29 3.91
C ILE A 106 -18.55 16.64 4.57
N ALA A 107 -18.99 17.89 4.45
CA ALA A 107 -20.26 18.34 5.00
C ALA A 107 -21.34 17.35 4.58
N ARG A 108 -21.80 16.49 5.51
CA ARG A 108 -22.95 15.65 5.28
C ARG A 108 -24.08 16.61 5.00
N CYS A 109 -24.66 16.58 3.79
CA CYS A 109 -25.94 17.23 3.54
C CYS A 109 -26.87 16.83 4.69
N ARG A 110 -27.20 17.77 5.58
CA ARG A 110 -28.19 17.53 6.62
C ARG A 110 -29.44 17.03 5.90
N PRO A 111 -30.02 15.88 6.27
CA PRO A 111 -31.32 15.53 5.74
C PRO A 111 -32.26 16.68 6.13
N GLY A 112 -32.72 17.43 5.12
CA GLY A 112 -33.61 18.56 5.33
C GLY A 112 -34.81 18.05 6.14
N LYS A 113 -35.10 18.70 7.26
CA LYS A 113 -36.28 18.38 8.07
C LYS A 113 -37.49 18.42 7.13
N ARG A 114 -38.05 17.25 6.77
CA ARG A 114 -39.35 17.19 6.10
C ARG A 114 -40.33 17.83 7.08
N LYS A 115 -40.76 19.06 6.79
CA LYS A 115 -41.88 19.68 7.50
C LYS A 115 -43.07 18.75 7.29
N ALA A 116 -43.53 18.11 8.37
CA ALA A 116 -44.80 17.41 8.37
C ALA A 116 -45.87 18.45 8.01
N ARG A 117 -46.43 18.32 6.80
CA ARG A 117 -47.54 19.14 6.34
C ARG A 117 -48.79 18.53 6.97
N GLY A 118 -49.23 19.10 8.08
CA GLY A 118 -50.48 18.74 8.72
C GLY A 118 -51.66 19.03 7.78
N ARG A 119 -52.52 18.04 7.62
CA ARG A 119 -53.96 18.15 7.37
C ARG A 119 -54.62 16.96 8.00
#